data_AF-A0AA35S930-F1
#
_entry.id   AF-A0AA35S930-F1
#
_cell.length_a   1.000
_cell.length_b   1.000
_cell.length_c   1.000
_cell.angle_alpha   90.00
_cell.angle_beta   90.00
_cell.angle_gamma   90.00
#
_symmetry.space_group_name_H-M   'P 1'
#
loop_
_entity.id
_entity.type
_entity.pdbx_description
1 polymer ?
#
loop_
_entity_poly.entity_id
_entity_poly.type
_entity_poly.pdbx_seq_one_letter_code
_entity_poly.pdbx_strand_id
1 'polypeptide(L)'
;MGDEELTQSELLVNFYNPDRETRKAAAAALTDTLKQDAHVLTFIFNTLLHEKQILDGLRGHSSPEAARHLNNEVDEAVVNTVSDVCVNNYDIAADYYRLKRELLGLDELTHYDRYAPLLGDRGSIPFDEAQGMVMDAFGRFSPQLAEITEPFFSKRWIDAELRAGKRGWCILRGGHA
;
A
#
# COMPACT_ATOMS: atom_id res chain seq x y z
N MET A 1 -14.21 -7.45 -14.48
CA MET A 1 -13.30 -7.10 -15.58
C MET A 1 -13.70 -8.00 -16.74
N GLY A 2 -14.42 -7.49 -17.75
CA GLY A 2 -15.39 -8.33 -18.45
C GLY A 2 -16.56 -8.69 -17.51
N ASP A 3 -17.13 -9.90 -17.63
CA ASP A 3 -18.28 -10.37 -16.84
C ASP A 3 -17.93 -10.85 -15.41
N GLU A 4 -16.65 -10.85 -15.03
CA GLU A 4 -16.19 -11.34 -13.72
C GLU A 4 -16.16 -10.21 -12.66
N GLU A 5 -16.80 -10.45 -11.52
CA GLU A 5 -16.75 -9.58 -10.34
C GLU A 5 -15.49 -9.88 -9.52
N LEU A 6 -14.66 -8.86 -9.31
CA LEU A 6 -13.39 -8.98 -8.58
C LEU A 6 -13.44 -8.13 -7.31
N THR A 7 -12.84 -8.63 -6.23
CA THR A 7 -12.55 -7.82 -5.05
C THR A 7 -11.51 -6.76 -5.36
N GLN A 8 -11.43 -5.70 -4.55
CA GLN A 8 -10.40 -4.67 -4.71
C GLN A 8 -8.99 -5.27 -4.68
N SER A 9 -8.72 -6.25 -3.81
CA SER A 9 -7.39 -6.87 -3.71
C SER A 9 -7.02 -7.66 -4.96
N GLU A 10 -7.95 -8.43 -5.53
CA GLU A 10 -7.74 -9.13 -6.81
C GLU A 10 -7.54 -8.14 -7.96
N LEU A 11 -8.32 -7.05 -7.98
CA LEU A 11 -8.19 -6.01 -9.00
C LEU A 11 -6.81 -5.33 -8.95
N LEU A 12 -6.30 -5.02 -7.76
CA LEU A 12 -5.01 -4.33 -7.59
C LEU A 12 -3.81 -5.17 -8.05
N VAL A 13 -3.90 -6.51 -8.01
CA VAL A 13 -2.85 -7.39 -8.58
C VAL A 13 -2.64 -7.11 -10.07
N ASN A 14 -3.70 -6.76 -10.79
CA ASN A 14 -3.62 -6.48 -12.22
C ASN A 14 -2.76 -5.25 -12.55
N PHE A 15 -2.45 -4.35 -11.60
CA PHE A 15 -1.52 -3.24 -11.84
C PHE A 15 -0.09 -3.70 -12.10
N TYR A 16 0.26 -4.93 -11.71
CA TYR A 16 1.57 -5.54 -11.94
C TYR A 16 1.59 -6.41 -13.21
N ASN A 17 0.46 -6.52 -13.93
CA ASN A 17 0.37 -7.33 -15.13
C ASN A 17 1.27 -6.74 -16.25
N PRO A 18 2.06 -7.57 -16.98
CA PRO A 18 2.84 -7.11 -18.14
C PRO A 18 1.98 -6.44 -19.22
N ASP A 19 0.75 -6.91 -19.43
CA ASP A 19 -0.18 -6.35 -20.41
C ASP A 19 -0.72 -4.98 -19.96
N ARG A 20 -0.51 -3.97 -20.81
CA ARG A 20 -0.90 -2.59 -20.54
C ARG A 20 -2.42 -2.39 -20.56
N GLU A 21 -3.14 -3.09 -21.44
CA GLU A 21 -4.59 -2.93 -21.52
C GLU A 21 -5.27 -3.52 -20.28
N THR A 22 -4.78 -4.64 -19.76
CA THR A 22 -5.20 -5.18 -18.46
C THR A 22 -5.01 -4.17 -17.32
N ARG A 23 -3.83 -3.53 -17.22
CA ARG A 23 -3.59 -2.49 -16.20
C ARG A 23 -4.54 -1.31 -16.33
N LYS A 24 -4.76 -0.84 -17.56
CA LYS A 24 -5.65 0.28 -17.87
C LYS A 24 -7.10 -0.04 -17.52
N ALA A 25 -7.58 -1.23 -17.90
CA ALA A 25 -8.92 -1.70 -17.58
C ALA A 25 -9.12 -1.81 -16.06
N ALA A 26 -8.14 -2.34 -15.33
CA ALA A 26 -8.18 -2.42 -13.88
C ALA A 26 -8.25 -1.02 -13.22
N ALA A 27 -7.47 -0.06 -13.73
CA ALA A 27 -7.46 1.31 -13.20
C ALA A 27 -8.77 2.05 -13.47
N ALA A 28 -9.35 1.87 -14.66
CA ALA A 28 -10.66 2.40 -15.00
C ALA A 28 -11.76 1.81 -14.12
N ALA A 29 -11.80 0.48 -13.99
CA ALA A 29 -12.77 -0.22 -13.15
C ALA A 29 -12.71 0.26 -11.68
N LEU A 30 -11.51 0.37 -11.11
CA LEU A 30 -11.33 0.89 -9.75
C LEU A 30 -11.86 2.33 -9.62
N THR A 31 -11.53 3.18 -10.59
CA THR A 31 -11.95 4.59 -10.58
C THR A 31 -13.45 4.73 -10.70
N ASP A 32 -14.08 3.98 -11.60
CA ASP A 32 -15.51 4.07 -11.85
C ASP A 32 -16.33 3.56 -10.66
N THR A 33 -15.90 2.47 -10.01
CA THR A 33 -16.51 2.01 -8.76
C THR A 33 -16.37 3.06 -7.65
N LEU A 34 -15.17 3.63 -7.44
CA LEU A 34 -14.98 4.66 -6.42
C LEU A 34 -15.79 5.94 -6.71
N LYS A 35 -16.02 6.28 -7.98
CA LYS A 35 -16.89 7.40 -8.36
C LYS A 35 -18.35 7.16 -7.98
N GLN A 36 -18.85 5.93 -8.07
CA GLN A 36 -20.21 5.60 -7.65
C GLN A 36 -20.40 5.84 -6.15
N ASP A 37 -19.39 5.52 -5.35
CA ASP A 37 -19.40 5.71 -3.89
C ASP A 37 -18.92 7.10 -3.44
N ALA A 38 -18.50 7.98 -4.38
CA ALA A 38 -17.81 9.22 -4.06
C ALA A 38 -18.58 10.10 -3.08
N HIS A 39 -19.91 10.18 -3.21
CA HIS A 39 -20.74 10.97 -2.30
C HIS A 39 -20.69 10.45 -0.86
N VAL A 40 -20.82 9.13 -0.67
CA VAL A 40 -20.79 8.48 0.65
C VAL A 40 -19.39 8.59 1.25
N LEU A 41 -18.36 8.32 0.47
CA LEU A 41 -16.96 8.44 0.91
C LEU A 41 -16.62 9.88 1.30
N THR A 42 -17.08 10.87 0.53
CA THR A 42 -16.90 12.29 0.84
C THR A 42 -17.61 12.68 2.13
N PHE A 43 -18.85 12.22 2.32
CA PHE A 43 -19.61 12.47 3.54
C PHE A 43 -18.90 11.88 4.78
N ILE A 44 -18.44 10.64 4.71
CA ILE A 44 -17.68 9.99 5.79
C ILE A 44 -16.40 10.77 6.08
N PHE A 45 -15.62 11.09 5.05
CA PHE A 45 -14.36 11.83 5.20
C PHE A 45 -14.57 13.19 5.86
N ASN A 46 -15.54 13.97 5.39
CA ASN A 46 -15.85 15.29 5.94
C ASN A 46 -16.34 15.21 7.39
N THR A 47 -17.13 14.17 7.73
CA THR A 47 -17.60 13.96 9.10
C THR A 47 -16.44 13.70 10.05
N LEU A 48 -15.51 12.79 9.67
CA LEU A 48 -14.32 12.49 10.46
C LEU A 48 -13.39 13.70 10.59
N LEU A 49 -13.23 14.48 9.52
CA LEU A 49 -12.42 15.70 9.54
C LEU A 49 -13.03 16.77 10.45
N HIS A 50 -14.35 16.93 10.42
CA HIS A 50 -15.05 17.88 11.28
C HIS A 50 -14.97 17.49 12.76
N GLU A 51 -15.16 16.20 13.08
CA GLU A 51 -14.95 15.69 14.44
C GLU A 51 -13.52 15.96 14.92
N LYS A 52 -12.51 15.65 14.09
CA LYS A 52 -11.11 15.94 14.41
C LYS A 52 -10.87 17.43 14.66
N GLN A 53 -11.40 18.31 13.81
CA GLN A 53 -11.27 19.75 13.97
C GLN A 53 -11.86 20.24 15.30
N ILE A 54 -13.04 19.74 15.69
CA ILE A 54 -13.67 20.07 16.98
C ILE A 54 -12.77 19.60 18.13
N LEU A 55 -12.31 18.34 18.09
CA LEU A 55 -11.47 17.77 19.14
C LEU A 55 -10.13 18.51 19.28
N ASP A 56 -9.51 18.89 18.17
CA ASP A 56 -8.26 19.66 18.16
C ASP A 56 -8.47 21.05 18.78
N GLY A 57 -9.58 21.72 18.44
CA GLY A 57 -9.95 23.01 19.03
C GLY A 57 -10.20 22.92 20.53
N LEU A 58 -10.93 21.90 20.99
CA LEU A 58 -11.19 21.66 22.41
C LEU A 58 -9.91 21.35 23.20
N ARG A 59 -8.91 20.75 22.55
CA ARG A 59 -7.60 20.42 23.14
C ARG A 59 -6.57 21.55 22.98
N GLY A 60 -6.93 22.65 22.30
CA GLY A 60 -6.04 23.79 22.09
C GLY A 60 -4.88 23.53 21.14
N HIS A 61 -5.01 22.58 20.20
CA HIS A 61 -3.99 22.32 19.20
C HIS A 61 -3.95 23.45 18.16
N SER A 62 -2.75 23.99 17.89
CA SER A 62 -2.54 25.12 16.98
C SER A 62 -2.63 24.75 15.50
N SER A 63 -2.41 23.48 15.16
CA SER A 63 -2.52 22.94 13.80
C SER A 63 -3.09 21.51 13.82
N PRO A 64 -3.69 21.02 12.72
CA PRO A 64 -4.23 19.66 12.63
C PRO A 64 -3.21 18.55 12.97
N GLU A 65 -1.93 18.80 12.68
CA GLU A 65 -0.80 17.89 12.88
C GLU A 65 -0.17 17.99 14.28
N ALA A 66 -0.39 19.07 15.03
CA ALA A 66 0.18 19.28 16.36
C ALA A 66 -0.08 18.11 17.33
N ALA A 67 -1.27 17.50 17.29
CA ALA A 67 -1.59 16.33 18.10
C ALA A 67 -0.71 15.10 17.76
N ARG A 68 -0.29 14.96 16.50
CA ARG A 68 0.60 13.88 16.05
C ARG A 68 2.05 14.16 16.39
N HIS A 69 2.50 15.41 16.24
CA HIS A 69 3.82 15.85 16.69
C HIS A 69 4.04 15.51 18.16
N LEU A 70 3.08 15.90 19.02
CA LEU A 70 3.14 15.62 20.45
C LEU A 70 3.12 14.11 20.74
N ASN A 71 2.22 13.34 20.12
CA ASN A 71 2.10 11.91 20.37
C ASN A 71 3.34 11.11 19.93
N ASN A 72 4.06 11.60 18.93
CA ASN A 72 5.27 10.96 18.43
C ASN A 72 6.55 11.54 19.05
N GLU A 73 6.43 12.56 19.91
CA GLU A 73 7.56 13.30 20.50
C GLU A 73 8.51 13.89 19.43
N VAL A 74 7.93 14.45 18.36
CA VAL A 74 8.66 15.05 17.24
C VAL A 74 8.28 16.51 17.08
N ASP A 75 9.28 17.38 16.98
CA ASP A 75 9.09 18.80 16.72
C ASP A 75 8.59 19.06 15.29
N GLU A 76 7.70 20.04 15.14
CA GLU A 76 7.13 20.46 13.85
C GLU A 76 8.24 20.80 12.83
N ALA A 77 9.29 21.50 13.27
CA ALA A 77 10.41 21.88 12.42
C ALA A 77 11.13 20.67 11.79
N VAL A 78 11.19 19.53 12.49
CA VAL A 78 11.78 18.30 11.96
C VAL A 78 10.91 17.73 10.85
N VAL A 79 9.58 17.69 11.06
CA VAL A 79 8.64 17.19 10.04
C VAL A 79 8.65 18.08 8.81
N ASN A 80 8.62 19.41 9.00
CA ASN A 80 8.72 20.37 7.90
C ASN A 80 10.03 20.22 7.12
N THR A 81 11.15 20.06 7.83
CA THR A 81 12.46 19.83 7.17
C THR A 81 12.44 18.59 6.28
N VAL A 82 11.89 17.47 6.76
CA VAL A 82 11.77 16.25 5.95
C VAL A 82 10.88 16.49 4.73
N SER A 83 9.73 17.14 4.92
CA SER A 83 8.81 17.48 3.83
C SER A 83 9.49 18.35 2.76
N ASP A 84 10.17 19.42 3.18
CA ASP A 84 10.88 20.34 2.30
C ASP A 84 12.01 19.66 1.55
N VAL A 85 12.80 18.81 2.22
CA VAL A 85 13.85 18.02 1.57
C VAL A 85 13.25 17.08 0.54
N CYS A 86 12.14 16.39 0.84
CA CYS A 86 11.46 15.55 -0.14
C CYS A 86 11.00 16.36 -1.37
N VAL A 87 10.34 17.51 -1.15
CA VAL A 87 9.85 18.39 -2.23
C VAL A 87 11.00 18.90 -3.11
N ASN A 88 12.09 19.34 -2.49
CA ASN A 88 13.27 19.84 -3.19
C ASN A 88 14.00 18.77 -4.02
N ASN A 89 13.70 17.49 -3.79
CA ASN A 89 14.32 16.35 -4.48
C ASN A 89 13.29 15.53 -5.29
N TYR A 90 12.17 16.14 -5.71
CA TYR A 90 11.19 15.49 -6.59
C TYR A 90 11.74 15.15 -7.98
N ASP A 91 12.84 15.77 -8.40
CA ASP A 91 13.59 15.44 -9.60
C ASP A 91 14.08 13.98 -9.60
N ILE A 92 14.49 13.44 -8.45
CA ILE A 92 14.90 12.02 -8.33
C ILE A 92 13.75 11.08 -8.73
N ALA A 93 12.53 11.36 -8.24
CA ALA A 93 11.35 10.58 -8.61
C ALA A 93 10.97 10.79 -10.09
N ALA A 94 11.11 12.01 -10.60
CA ALA A 94 10.87 12.31 -12.00
C ALA A 94 11.85 11.55 -12.92
N ASP A 95 13.14 11.52 -12.58
CA ASP A 95 14.18 10.79 -13.32
C ASP A 95 13.93 9.29 -13.31
N TYR A 96 13.52 8.73 -12.17
CA TYR A 96 13.09 7.34 -12.08
C TYR A 96 11.95 7.03 -13.06
N TYR A 97 10.91 7.87 -13.12
CA TYR A 97 9.79 7.64 -14.04
C TYR A 97 10.14 7.90 -15.51
N ARG A 98 11.03 8.86 -15.80
CA ARG A 98 11.58 9.06 -17.16
C ARG A 98 12.33 7.84 -17.64
N LEU A 99 13.24 7.31 -16.81
CA LEU A 99 13.98 6.08 -17.11
C LEU A 99 13.04 4.90 -17.29
N LYS A 100 12.06 4.73 -16.37
CA LYS A 100 11.08 3.65 -16.47
C LYS A 100 10.26 3.72 -17.76
N ARG A 101 9.83 4.92 -18.16
CA ARG A 101 9.13 5.18 -19.42
C ARG A 101 9.97 4.73 -20.63
N GLU A 102 11.24 5.11 -20.66
CA GLU A 102 12.18 4.74 -21.73
C GLU A 102 12.41 3.23 -21.79
N LEU A 103 12.62 2.58 -20.64
CA LEU A 103 12.81 1.13 -20.55
C LEU A 103 11.56 0.34 -20.97
N LEU A 104 10.37 0.90 -20.76
CA LEU A 104 9.11 0.31 -21.20
C LEU A 104 8.77 0.64 -22.67
N GLY A 105 9.55 1.49 -23.33
CA GLY A 105 9.31 1.91 -24.72
C GLY A 105 8.02 2.70 -24.90
N LEU A 106 7.60 3.48 -23.89
CA LEU A 106 6.36 4.26 -23.92
C LEU A 106 6.61 5.71 -24.31
N ASP A 107 5.71 6.30 -25.10
CA ASP A 107 5.73 7.74 -25.35
C ASP A 107 5.43 8.53 -24.08
N GLU A 108 4.42 8.09 -23.32
CA GLU A 108 3.99 8.66 -22.04
C GLU A 108 3.75 7.57 -20.99
N LEU A 109 4.21 7.83 -19.76
CA LEU A 109 3.98 6.99 -18.60
C LEU A 109 2.80 7.53 -17.79
N THR A 110 1.79 6.70 -17.60
CA THR A 110 0.57 7.07 -16.87
C THR A 110 0.52 6.41 -15.49
N HIS A 111 -0.48 6.77 -14.67
CA HIS A 111 -0.63 6.24 -13.31
C HIS A 111 -0.74 4.70 -13.23
N TYR A 112 -1.31 4.05 -14.27
CA TYR A 112 -1.44 2.58 -14.37
C TYR A 112 -0.19 1.89 -14.94
N ASP A 113 0.84 2.65 -15.35
CA ASP A 113 2.13 2.10 -15.79
C ASP A 113 3.16 2.07 -14.64
N ARG A 114 2.86 2.68 -13.49
CA ARG A 114 3.79 2.80 -12.35
C ARG A 114 4.28 1.46 -11.81
N TYR A 115 3.46 0.43 -11.83
CA TYR A 115 3.79 -0.91 -11.35
C TYR A 115 4.13 -1.91 -12.46
N ALA A 116 4.12 -1.46 -13.73
CA ALA A 116 4.46 -2.31 -14.86
C ALA A 116 5.83 -2.98 -14.66
N PRO A 117 5.94 -4.30 -14.88
CA PRO A 117 7.20 -5.01 -14.72
C PRO A 117 8.15 -4.70 -15.89
N LEU A 118 9.43 -4.51 -15.59
CA LEU A 118 10.46 -4.25 -16.61
C LEU A 118 10.99 -5.52 -17.29
N LEU A 119 11.01 -6.65 -16.57
CA LEU A 119 11.64 -7.90 -17.01
C LEU A 119 10.60 -8.99 -17.36
N GLY A 120 9.38 -8.58 -17.75
CA GLY A 120 8.28 -9.51 -18.00
C GLY A 120 7.66 -10.08 -16.71
N ASP A 121 6.82 -11.11 -16.86
CA ASP A 121 6.18 -11.78 -15.73
C ASP A 121 7.23 -12.54 -14.90
N ARG A 122 7.21 -12.33 -13.58
CA ARG A 122 8.07 -13.05 -12.63
C ARG A 122 7.43 -14.38 -12.17
N GLY A 123 6.19 -14.65 -12.59
CA GLY A 123 5.43 -15.82 -12.18
C GLY A 123 4.96 -15.74 -10.74
N SER A 124 4.12 -16.70 -10.35
CA SER A 124 3.65 -16.87 -8.97
C SER A 124 4.59 -17.80 -8.19
N ILE A 125 4.97 -17.41 -6.98
CA ILE A 125 5.68 -18.29 -6.04
C ILE A 125 4.63 -19.00 -5.17
N PRO A 126 4.60 -20.35 -5.16
CA PRO A 126 3.75 -21.11 -4.24
C PRO A 126 3.98 -20.73 -2.78
N PHE A 127 2.93 -20.79 -1.96
CA PHE A 127 2.99 -20.32 -0.57
C PHE A 127 4.01 -21.10 0.28
N ASP A 128 4.12 -22.40 0.07
CA ASP A 128 5.09 -23.29 0.73
C ASP A 128 6.53 -22.94 0.35
N GLU A 129 6.77 -22.64 -0.93
CA GLU A 129 8.07 -22.16 -1.40
C GLU A 129 8.41 -20.79 -0.78
N ALA A 130 7.45 -19.85 -0.78
CA ALA A 130 7.62 -18.54 -0.16
C ALA A 130 7.91 -18.64 1.34
N GLN A 131 7.24 -19.55 2.06
CA GLN A 131 7.53 -19.85 3.47
C GLN A 131 8.98 -20.32 3.64
N GLY A 132 9.45 -21.23 2.80
CA GLY A 132 10.83 -21.72 2.83
C GLY A 132 11.86 -20.60 2.63
N MET A 133 11.63 -19.71 1.65
CA MET A 133 12.50 -18.57 1.39
C MET A 133 12.57 -17.60 2.57
N VAL A 134 11.43 -17.31 3.21
CA VAL A 134 11.39 -16.42 4.39
C VAL A 134 12.14 -17.05 5.57
N MET A 135 11.91 -18.34 5.84
CA MET A 135 12.58 -19.03 6.95
C MET A 135 14.09 -19.15 6.73
N ASP A 136 14.55 -19.42 5.50
CA ASP A 136 15.98 -19.43 5.16
C ASP A 136 16.60 -18.04 5.35
N ALA A 137 15.97 -16.99 4.81
CA ALA A 137 16.47 -15.63 4.93
C ALA A 137 16.56 -15.18 6.40
N PHE A 138 15.55 -15.50 7.20
CA PHE A 138 15.55 -15.18 8.63
C PHE A 138 16.59 -15.97 9.40
N GLY A 139 16.72 -17.27 9.14
CA GLY A 139 17.73 -18.12 9.78
C GLY A 139 19.16 -17.69 9.45
N ARG A 140 19.41 -17.27 8.20
CA ARG A 140 20.70 -16.72 7.76
C ARG A 140 21.03 -15.38 8.43
N PHE A 141 20.02 -14.58 8.75
CA PHE A 141 20.20 -13.32 9.48
C PHE A 141 20.40 -13.57 10.98
N SER A 142 19.54 -14.38 11.59
CA SER A 142 19.58 -14.75 13.01
C SER A 142 18.78 -16.04 13.26
N PRO A 143 19.40 -17.09 13.84
CA PRO A 143 18.67 -18.30 14.24
C PRO A 143 17.50 -18.03 15.18
N GLN A 144 17.62 -17.06 16.09
CA GLN A 144 16.55 -16.67 17.01
C GLN A 144 15.34 -16.09 16.28
N LEU A 145 15.55 -15.35 15.18
CA LEU A 145 14.46 -14.80 14.39
C LEU A 145 13.66 -15.92 13.69
N ALA A 146 14.35 -16.95 13.20
CA ALA A 146 13.69 -18.13 12.64
C ALA A 146 12.87 -18.86 13.71
N GLU A 147 13.40 -19.05 14.92
CA GLU A 147 12.70 -19.67 16.05
C GLU A 147 11.42 -18.90 16.43
N ILE A 148 11.47 -17.57 16.47
CA ILE A 148 10.29 -16.72 16.78
C ILE A 148 9.25 -16.78 15.65
N THR A 149 9.69 -16.98 14.40
CA THR A 149 8.81 -16.95 13.22
C THR A 149 8.15 -18.30 12.95
N GLU A 150 8.81 -19.42 13.29
CA GLU A 150 8.28 -20.78 13.07
C GLU A 150 6.83 -20.97 13.60
N PRO A 151 6.46 -20.52 14.82
CA PRO A 151 5.09 -20.60 15.32
C PRO A 151 4.03 -19.96 14.41
N PHE A 152 4.37 -18.92 13.64
CA PHE A 152 3.39 -18.27 12.77
C PHE A 152 2.85 -19.22 11.71
N PHE A 153 3.73 -20.05 11.14
CA PHE A 153 3.37 -21.04 10.14
C PHE A 153 2.81 -22.32 10.79
N SER A 154 3.43 -22.81 11.86
CA SER A 154 3.03 -24.08 12.48
C SER A 154 1.73 -24.00 13.28
N LYS A 155 1.41 -22.84 13.87
CA LYS A 155 0.20 -22.63 14.69
C LYS A 155 -0.96 -21.98 13.94
N ARG A 156 -0.88 -21.88 12.61
CA ARG A 156 -1.91 -21.27 11.74
C ARG A 156 -2.27 -19.83 12.17
N TRP A 157 -1.27 -19.02 12.49
CA TRP A 157 -1.48 -17.60 12.83
C TRP A 157 -1.60 -16.71 11.58
N ILE A 158 -1.36 -17.28 10.40
CA ILE A 158 -1.41 -16.59 9.12
C ILE A 158 -2.71 -16.97 8.40
N ASP A 159 -3.54 -15.97 8.12
CA ASP A 159 -4.67 -16.07 7.20
C ASP A 159 -4.28 -15.42 5.86
N ALA A 160 -3.69 -16.20 4.94
CA ALA A 160 -3.07 -15.69 3.72
C ALA A 160 -4.04 -15.55 2.53
N GLU A 161 -5.05 -16.42 2.42
CA GLU A 161 -5.87 -16.56 1.21
C GLU A 161 -6.75 -15.34 0.93
N LEU A 162 -6.88 -14.94 -0.34
CA LEU A 162 -7.84 -13.94 -0.79
C LEU A 162 -9.24 -14.56 -0.87
N ARG A 163 -10.24 -13.88 -0.31
CA ARG A 163 -11.64 -14.32 -0.38
C ARG A 163 -12.59 -13.14 -0.34
N ALA A 164 -13.76 -13.29 -0.96
CA ALA A 164 -14.82 -12.30 -0.90
C ALA A 164 -15.15 -11.89 0.55
N GLY A 165 -15.32 -10.59 0.78
CA GLY A 165 -15.59 -10.04 2.11
C GLY A 165 -14.38 -9.97 3.06
N LYS A 166 -13.21 -10.51 2.69
CA LYS A 166 -11.99 -10.30 3.46
C LYS A 166 -11.49 -8.87 3.23
N ARG A 167 -11.14 -8.20 4.32
CA ARG A 167 -10.47 -6.90 4.23
C ARG A 167 -9.15 -7.10 3.48
N GLY A 168 -8.94 -6.29 2.44
CA GLY A 168 -7.65 -6.28 1.76
C GLY A 168 -6.51 -5.85 2.69
N TRP A 169 -5.29 -5.90 2.17
CA TRP A 169 -4.05 -5.55 2.88
C TRP A 169 -3.68 -6.55 4.00
N CYS A 170 -2.42 -6.54 4.39
CA CYS A 170 -1.90 -7.37 5.47
C CYS A 170 -1.84 -6.56 6.77
N ILE A 171 -2.34 -7.13 7.87
CA ILE A 171 -2.26 -6.53 9.20
C ILE A 171 -1.75 -7.56 10.21
N LEU A 172 -0.87 -7.14 11.11
CA LEU A 172 -0.52 -7.91 12.29
C LEU A 172 -1.41 -7.47 13.46
N ARG A 173 -1.97 -8.44 14.18
CA ARG A 173 -2.75 -8.20 15.39
C ARG A 173 -2.22 -9.09 16.51
N GLY A 174 -2.03 -8.51 17.69
CA GLY A 174 -1.76 -9.29 18.89
C GLY A 174 -3.02 -10.03 19.31
N GLY A 175 -2.95 -11.36 19.44
CA GLY A 175 -3.94 -12.13 20.18
C GLY A 175 -3.59 -12.09 21.65
N HIS A 176 -4.54 -11.73 22.52
CA HIS A 176 -4.47 -12.19 23.90
C HIS A 176 -4.91 -13.65 23.89
N ALA A 177 -3.98 -14.54 24.24
CA ALA A 177 -4.29 -15.94 24.52
C ALA A 177 -5.03 -16.06 25.85
#